data_AF-A0A4Y2CXG2-F1
#
_entry.id   AF-A0A4Y2CXG2-F1
#
_cell.length_a   1.000
_cell.length_b   1.000
_cell.length_c   1.000
_cell.angle_alpha   90.00
_cell.angle_beta   90.00
_cell.angle_gamma   90.00
#
_symmetry.space_group_name_H-M   'P 1'
#
loop_
_entity.id
_entity.type
_entity.pdbx_description
1 polymer ?
#
loop_
_entity_poly.entity_id
_entity_poly.type
_entity_poly.pdbx_seq_one_letter_code
_entity_poly.pdbx_strand_id
1 'polypeptide(L)'
;MAILVSSIWPKINKPLKVLQTKENKLSNRFYPYDEIETEAVLAIDDDIVMLTADELEFGYEVWREFPDRIVGFPSRVHLYDNTTKNWKYESEWGNEISMVLTGAAFYHKFYSYLYTNSMPGDIKEWVDDHMNCEDIAMNFLVANVTGKAPIKVTPRKKFKCPECTNVEMLSADVIHMAERSECINRFAEIYGVMTLKTVEFRADPVLYKDNFPEKLKRFNNVGSL
;
A
#
# COMPACT_ATOMS: atom_id res chain seq x y z
N MET A 1 -17.80 37.09 16.64
CA MET A 1 -16.53 37.31 15.91
C MET A 1 -15.87 35.95 15.78
N ALA A 2 -16.20 35.19 14.72
CA ALA A 2 -15.61 33.88 14.50
C ALA A 2 -14.27 34.10 13.81
N ILE A 3 -13.18 33.69 14.47
CA ILE A 3 -11.85 33.66 13.88
C ILE A 3 -11.89 32.55 12.83
N LEU A 4 -12.02 32.95 11.57
CA LEU A 4 -11.73 32.09 10.43
C LEU A 4 -10.22 31.81 10.48
N VAL A 5 -9.84 30.70 11.10
CA VAL A 5 -8.51 30.14 10.89
C VAL A 5 -8.50 29.71 9.43
N SER A 6 -7.94 30.54 8.56
CA SER A 6 -7.67 30.14 7.18
C SER A 6 -6.86 28.85 7.25
N SER A 7 -7.40 27.72 6.77
CA SER A 7 -6.59 26.52 6.59
C SER A 7 -5.51 26.90 5.57
N ILE A 8 -4.26 27.04 6.03
CA ILE A 8 -3.14 27.47 5.19
C ILE A 8 -2.75 26.25 4.36
N TRP A 9 -3.47 26.03 3.26
CA TRP A 9 -3.02 25.10 2.23
C TRP A 9 -1.65 25.57 1.71
N PRO A 10 -0.69 24.66 1.49
CA PRO A 10 0.62 25.04 0.97
C PRO A 10 0.47 25.70 -0.40
N LYS A 11 1.29 26.72 -0.68
CA LYS A 11 1.37 27.29 -2.03
C LYS A 11 2.00 26.26 -2.95
N ILE A 12 1.18 25.65 -3.79
CA ILE A 12 1.57 24.61 -4.74
C ILE A 12 1.46 25.15 -6.17
N ASN A 13 2.45 24.82 -6.99
CA ASN A 13 2.49 25.20 -8.40
C ASN A 13 1.79 24.16 -9.30
N LYS A 14 1.14 23.17 -8.70
CA LYS A 14 0.40 22.10 -9.38
C LYS A 14 -1.07 22.18 -8.97
N PRO A 15 -2.02 21.85 -9.88
CA PRO A 15 -3.43 21.79 -9.53
C PRO A 15 -3.67 20.83 -8.36
N LEU A 16 -4.46 21.27 -7.39
CA LEU A 16 -4.96 20.45 -6.28
C LEU A 16 -6.47 20.38 -6.38
N LYS A 17 -6.98 19.15 -6.31
CA LYS A 17 -8.41 18.88 -6.19
C LYS A 17 -8.61 18.07 -4.92
N VAL A 18 -9.57 18.49 -4.10
CA VAL A 18 -9.98 17.76 -2.89
C VAL A 18 -11.35 17.17 -3.19
N LEU A 19 -11.45 15.84 -3.17
CA LEU A 19 -12.68 15.12 -3.44
C LEU A 19 -13.25 14.62 -2.11
N GLN A 20 -14.45 15.08 -1.76
CA GLN A 20 -15.15 14.64 -0.57
C GLN A 20 -16.15 13.54 -0.94
N THR A 21 -16.02 12.38 -0.31
CA THR A 21 -16.93 11.25 -0.51
C THR A 21 -18.20 11.42 0.32
N LYS A 22 -19.26 10.68 -0.06
CA LYS A 22 -20.57 10.75 0.62
C LYS A 22 -20.59 10.02 1.97
N GLU A 23 -19.82 8.94 2.07
CA GLU A 23 -19.76 8.05 3.24
C GLU A 23 -18.30 7.76 3.59
N ASN A 24 -18.05 7.40 4.84
CA ASN A 24 -16.75 6.96 5.31
C ASN A 24 -16.55 5.48 4.98
N LYS A 25 -15.84 5.19 3.88
CA LYS A 25 -15.52 3.84 3.42
C LYS A 25 -14.06 3.78 3.01
N LEU A 26 -13.34 2.74 3.42
CA LEU A 26 -11.93 2.57 3.05
C LEU A 26 -11.74 2.42 1.53
N SER A 27 -12.65 1.73 0.84
CA SER A 27 -12.54 1.52 -0.60
C SER A 27 -12.65 2.79 -1.44
N ASN A 28 -13.15 3.90 -0.89
CA ASN A 28 -13.32 5.17 -1.61
C ASN A 28 -12.01 5.68 -2.23
N ARG A 29 -10.86 5.37 -1.64
CA ARG A 29 -9.54 5.75 -2.17
C ARG A 29 -9.18 5.06 -3.50
N PHE A 30 -9.86 3.97 -3.83
CA PHE A 30 -9.68 3.20 -5.06
C PHE A 30 -10.79 3.44 -6.09
N TYR A 31 -11.72 4.38 -5.83
CA TYR A 31 -12.72 4.72 -6.81
C TYR A 31 -12.06 5.36 -8.05
N PRO A 32 -12.46 5.01 -9.29
CA PRO A 32 -11.86 5.54 -10.52
C PRO A 32 -12.37 6.96 -10.80
N TYR A 33 -11.89 7.93 -10.03
CA TYR A 33 -12.22 9.34 -10.20
C TYR A 33 -11.71 9.87 -11.54
N ASP A 34 -12.55 10.62 -12.26
CA ASP A 34 -12.21 11.23 -13.56
C ASP A 34 -11.05 12.25 -13.43
N GLU A 35 -10.83 12.78 -12.23
CA GLU A 35 -9.70 13.64 -11.90
C GLU A 35 -8.33 12.94 -11.96
N ILE A 36 -8.28 11.60 -11.89
CA ILE A 36 -7.04 10.82 -11.95
C ILE A 36 -6.72 10.50 -13.42
N GLU A 37 -6.00 11.43 -14.04
CA GLU A 37 -5.63 11.33 -15.46
C GLU A 37 -4.40 10.43 -15.68
N THR A 38 -3.50 10.32 -14.69
CA THR A 38 -2.23 9.58 -14.77
C THR A 38 -2.40 8.07 -14.69
N GLU A 39 -1.54 7.32 -15.38
CA GLU A 39 -1.51 5.85 -15.27
C GLU A 39 -1.03 5.39 -13.90
N ALA A 40 0.00 6.04 -13.35
CA ALA A 40 0.50 5.78 -12.01
C ALA A 40 -0.37 6.51 -10.97
N VAL A 41 -0.74 5.80 -9.90
CA VAL A 41 -1.37 6.35 -8.71
C VAL A 41 -0.45 6.08 -7.52
N LEU A 42 -0.02 7.12 -6.83
CA LEU A 42 0.58 7.01 -5.50
C LEU A 42 -0.56 7.02 -4.47
N ALA A 43 -0.79 5.91 -3.80
CA ALA A 43 -1.61 5.87 -2.60
C ALA A 43 -0.71 6.02 -1.37
N ILE A 44 -1.13 6.91 -0.47
CA ILE A 44 -0.45 7.23 0.78
C ILE A 44 -1.48 7.38 1.89
N ASP A 45 -1.23 6.82 3.07
CA ASP A 45 -2.03 7.05 4.26
C ASP A 45 -1.69 8.42 4.86
N ASP A 46 -2.65 9.05 5.52
CA ASP A 46 -2.55 10.42 6.01
C ASP A 46 -1.62 10.57 7.24
N ASP A 47 -1.22 9.48 7.86
CA ASP A 47 -0.23 9.42 8.95
C ASP A 47 1.21 9.15 8.47
N ILE A 48 1.43 9.00 7.16
CA ILE A 48 2.74 8.70 6.58
C ILE A 48 3.52 9.99 6.32
N VAL A 49 4.27 10.44 7.32
CA VAL A 49 5.03 11.70 7.26
C VAL A 49 6.53 11.55 7.00
N MET A 50 7.04 10.30 6.97
CA MET A 50 8.48 10.02 6.93
C MET A 50 8.97 9.42 5.59
N LEU A 51 8.31 9.71 4.47
CA LEU A 51 8.80 9.38 3.13
C LEU A 51 9.69 10.51 2.62
N THR A 52 10.90 10.19 2.18
CA THR A 52 11.77 11.18 1.55
C THR A 52 11.41 11.40 0.07
N ALA A 53 11.80 12.55 -0.49
CA ALA A 53 11.62 12.80 -1.92
C ALA A 53 12.38 11.75 -2.77
N ASP A 54 13.59 11.36 -2.36
CA ASP A 54 14.38 10.31 -3.00
C ASP A 54 13.65 8.95 -2.98
N GLU A 55 13.00 8.60 -1.86
CA GLU A 55 12.21 7.37 -1.77
C GLU A 55 11.01 7.40 -2.72
N LEU A 56 10.28 8.52 -2.78
CA LEU A 56 9.15 8.70 -3.70
C LEU A 56 9.60 8.62 -5.16
N GLU A 57 10.67 9.31 -5.52
CA GLU A 57 11.19 9.31 -6.89
C GLU A 57 11.70 7.91 -7.27
N PHE A 58 12.49 7.26 -6.41
CA PHE A 58 12.96 5.90 -6.66
C PHE A 58 11.79 4.90 -6.77
N GLY A 59 10.80 4.97 -5.87
CA GLY A 59 9.61 4.11 -5.92
C GLY A 59 8.84 4.28 -7.24
N TYR A 60 8.71 5.51 -7.72
CA TYR A 60 8.11 5.80 -9.02
C TYR A 60 8.94 5.27 -10.20
N GLU A 61 10.27 5.40 -10.15
CA GLU A 61 11.15 4.82 -11.18
C GLU A 61 11.02 3.30 -11.26
N VAL A 62 10.98 2.61 -10.11
CA VAL A 62 10.75 1.17 -10.08
C VAL A 62 9.36 0.84 -10.63
N TRP A 63 8.32 1.61 -10.28
CA TRP A 63 6.98 1.40 -10.83
C TRP A 63 6.96 1.54 -12.36
N ARG A 64 7.70 2.48 -12.94
CA ARG A 64 7.78 2.64 -14.40
C ARG A 64 8.35 1.41 -15.12
N GLU A 65 9.23 0.66 -14.47
CA GLU A 65 9.78 -0.60 -15.00
C GLU A 65 8.84 -1.80 -14.78
N PHE A 66 7.93 -1.71 -13.81
CA PHE A 66 6.97 -2.75 -13.44
C PHE A 66 5.53 -2.21 -13.30
N PRO A 67 4.97 -1.55 -14.33
CA PRO A 67 3.72 -0.78 -14.20
C PRO A 67 2.50 -1.66 -13.94
N ASP A 68 2.59 -2.96 -14.24
CA ASP A 68 1.54 -3.94 -13.99
C ASP A 68 1.51 -4.43 -12.53
N ARG A 69 2.48 -4.06 -11.67
CA ARG A 69 2.55 -4.53 -10.28
C ARG A 69 2.31 -3.40 -9.29
N ILE A 70 1.96 -3.78 -8.05
CA ILE A 70 2.02 -2.86 -6.91
C ILE A 70 3.49 -2.72 -6.50
N VAL A 71 3.97 -1.48 -6.43
CA VAL A 71 5.35 -1.15 -6.06
C VAL A 71 5.34 -0.22 -4.86
N GLY A 72 5.95 -0.60 -3.74
CA GLY A 72 5.83 0.23 -2.53
C GLY A 72 6.67 -0.23 -1.35
N PHE A 73 6.42 0.39 -0.19
CA PHE A 73 7.35 0.33 0.94
C PHE A 73 6.92 -0.65 2.03
N PRO A 74 5.76 -0.57 2.70
CA PRO A 74 5.43 -1.52 3.76
C PRO A 74 5.02 -2.84 3.12
N SER A 75 5.73 -3.92 3.44
CA SER A 75 5.41 -5.26 2.94
C SER A 75 4.93 -6.20 4.03
N ARG A 76 4.14 -7.19 3.62
CA ARG A 76 3.55 -8.24 4.46
C ARG A 76 3.57 -9.56 3.72
N VAL A 77 3.29 -10.65 4.43
CA VAL A 77 3.28 -11.99 3.85
C VAL A 77 2.05 -12.77 4.33
N HIS A 78 1.51 -13.61 3.45
CA HIS A 78 0.54 -14.63 3.82
C HIS A 78 1.29 -15.94 4.10
N LEU A 79 0.92 -16.63 5.17
CA LEU A 79 1.50 -17.92 5.54
C LEU A 79 0.40 -18.97 5.61
N TYR A 80 0.71 -20.20 5.21
CA TYR A 80 -0.21 -21.32 5.44
C TYR A 80 0.08 -21.95 6.80
N ASP A 81 -0.91 -22.00 7.68
CA ASP A 81 -0.81 -22.73 8.94
C ASP A 81 -1.33 -24.16 8.74
N ASN A 82 -0.40 -25.13 8.74
CA ASN A 82 -0.72 -26.55 8.61
C ASN A 82 -1.58 -27.11 9.75
N THR A 83 -1.60 -26.44 10.91
CA THR A 83 -2.36 -26.89 12.08
C THR A 83 -3.83 -26.52 11.94
N THR A 84 -4.10 -25.25 11.66
CA THR A 84 -5.47 -24.74 11.48
C THR A 84 -6.01 -24.96 10.06
N LYS A 85 -5.13 -25.33 9.11
CA LYS A 85 -5.41 -25.47 7.68
C LYS A 85 -5.91 -24.19 7.01
N ASN A 86 -5.58 -23.04 7.61
CA ASN A 86 -5.99 -21.73 7.16
C ASN A 86 -4.77 -20.86 6.80
N TRP A 87 -5.02 -19.85 6.00
CA TRP A 87 -4.05 -18.80 5.74
C TRP A 87 -3.99 -17.82 6.91
N LYS A 88 -2.81 -17.27 7.15
CA LYS A 88 -2.53 -16.28 8.20
C LYS A 88 -1.91 -15.05 7.58
N TYR A 89 -2.37 -13.87 8.01
CA TYR A 89 -1.68 -12.61 7.76
C TYR A 89 -0.50 -12.49 8.72
N GLU A 90 0.70 -12.27 8.20
CA GLU A 90 1.91 -12.08 8.99
C GLU A 90 2.50 -10.68 8.79
N SER A 91 2.73 -10.00 9.91
CA SER A 91 3.26 -8.65 9.96
C SER A 91 4.73 -8.59 10.36
N GLU A 92 5.25 -9.68 10.90
CA GLU A 92 6.65 -9.83 11.22
C GLU A 92 7.54 -9.83 9.97
N TRP A 93 8.78 -9.41 10.17
CA TRP A 93 9.73 -9.23 9.09
C TRP A 93 10.40 -10.55 8.73
N GLY A 94 9.95 -11.14 7.62
CA GLY A 94 10.59 -12.31 7.01
C GLY A 94 11.53 -11.95 5.86
N ASN A 95 12.07 -13.01 5.25
CA ASN A 95 12.78 -12.92 3.96
C ASN A 95 11.80 -12.89 2.77
N GLU A 96 10.55 -13.26 3.03
CA GLU A 96 9.49 -13.40 2.05
C GLU A 96 8.45 -12.29 2.22
N ILE A 97 7.91 -11.84 1.10
CA ILE A 97 6.75 -10.96 1.04
C ILE A 97 5.78 -11.48 0.00
N SER A 98 4.50 -11.17 0.15
CA SER A 98 3.50 -11.44 -0.88
C SER A 98 2.54 -10.27 -1.10
N MET A 99 2.67 -9.23 -0.28
CA MET A 99 1.83 -8.05 -0.32
C MET A 99 2.67 -6.80 -0.09
N VAL A 100 2.28 -5.72 -0.76
CA VAL A 100 2.72 -4.36 -0.45
C VAL A 100 1.48 -3.55 -0.08
N LEU A 101 1.50 -2.93 1.10
CA LEU A 101 0.35 -2.17 1.60
C LEU A 101 0.21 -0.86 0.83
N THR A 102 -1.01 -0.56 0.39
CA THR A 102 -1.30 0.63 -0.43
C THR A 102 -1.16 1.95 0.34
N GLY A 103 -0.95 1.89 1.65
CA GLY A 103 -0.67 3.08 2.47
C GLY A 103 0.64 3.80 2.14
N ALA A 104 1.51 3.19 1.35
CA ALA A 104 2.61 3.89 0.67
C ALA A 104 3.05 3.04 -0.52
N ALA A 105 2.32 3.14 -1.62
CA ALA A 105 2.59 2.36 -2.83
C ALA A 105 2.11 3.05 -4.12
N PHE A 106 2.79 2.73 -5.21
CA PHE A 106 2.42 3.02 -6.57
C PHE A 106 1.71 1.81 -7.19
N TYR A 107 0.64 2.07 -7.93
CA TYR A 107 -0.06 1.06 -8.72
C TYR A 107 -0.71 1.70 -9.95
N HIS A 108 -1.13 0.88 -10.91
CA HIS A 108 -1.77 1.36 -12.13
C HIS A 108 -3.25 1.70 -11.89
N LYS A 109 -3.73 2.86 -12.40
CA LYS A 109 -5.13 3.31 -12.24
C LYS A 109 -6.18 2.30 -12.74
N PHE A 110 -5.80 1.42 -13.66
CA PHE A 110 -6.64 0.32 -14.13
C PHE A 110 -7.13 -0.56 -12.97
N TYR A 111 -6.30 -0.76 -11.95
CA TYR A 111 -6.69 -1.54 -10.78
C TYR A 111 -7.73 -0.82 -9.90
N SER A 112 -7.80 0.51 -9.88
CA SER A 112 -8.92 1.26 -9.28
C SER A 112 -10.25 0.93 -9.96
N TYR A 113 -10.24 0.89 -11.31
CA TYR A 113 -11.43 0.50 -12.08
C TYR A 113 -11.85 -0.94 -11.78
N LEU A 114 -10.90 -1.89 -11.81
CA LEU A 114 -11.19 -3.28 -11.50
C LEU A 114 -11.65 -3.47 -10.05
N TYR A 115 -11.04 -2.77 -9.10
CA TYR A 115 -11.43 -2.85 -7.68
C TYR A 115 -12.88 -2.40 -7.48
N THR A 116 -13.28 -1.35 -8.19
CA THR A 116 -14.63 -0.78 -8.05
C THR A 116 -15.69 -1.56 -8.84
N ASN A 117 -15.37 -2.04 -10.04
CA ASN A 117 -16.36 -2.54 -10.99
C ASN A 117 -16.24 -4.04 -11.29
N SER A 118 -15.19 -4.71 -10.85
CA SER A 118 -14.87 -6.09 -11.26
C SER A 118 -14.26 -6.93 -10.14
N MET A 119 -14.30 -6.45 -8.89
CA MET A 119 -13.91 -7.25 -7.73
C MET A 119 -14.90 -8.42 -7.58
N PRO A 120 -14.43 -9.67 -7.46
CA PRO A 120 -15.33 -10.82 -7.41
C PRO A 120 -16.05 -10.96 -6.07
N GLY A 121 -17.20 -11.62 -6.12
CA GLY A 121 -18.01 -11.93 -4.94
C GLY A 121 -18.45 -10.66 -4.21
N ASP A 122 -18.29 -10.68 -2.89
CA ASP A 122 -18.62 -9.57 -1.99
C ASP A 122 -17.38 -8.99 -1.30
N ILE A 123 -16.20 -9.13 -1.91
CA ILE A 123 -14.93 -8.68 -1.33
C ILE A 123 -14.97 -7.18 -1.02
N LYS A 124 -15.51 -6.37 -1.92
CA LYS A 124 -15.55 -4.91 -1.73
C LYS A 124 -16.50 -4.54 -0.58
N GLU A 125 -17.68 -5.17 -0.54
CA GLU A 125 -18.66 -5.01 0.52
C GLU A 125 -18.07 -5.44 1.87
N TRP A 126 -17.38 -6.58 1.91
CA TRP A 126 -16.67 -7.05 3.11
C TRP A 126 -15.66 -6.02 3.62
N VAL A 127 -14.83 -5.46 2.74
CA VAL A 127 -13.87 -4.40 3.09
C VAL A 127 -14.58 -3.18 3.68
N ASP A 128 -15.66 -2.73 3.05
CA ASP A 128 -16.41 -1.55 3.49
C ASP A 128 -17.12 -1.78 4.83
N ASP A 129 -17.67 -2.98 5.06
CA ASP A 129 -18.38 -3.33 6.29
C ASP A 129 -17.45 -3.55 7.48
N HIS A 130 -16.25 -4.10 7.24
CA HIS A 130 -15.26 -4.35 8.29
C HIS A 130 -14.28 -3.18 8.49
N MET A 131 -14.28 -2.19 7.60
CA MET A 131 -13.33 -1.08 7.61
C MET A 131 -11.87 -1.57 7.75
N ASN A 132 -11.53 -2.61 6.98
CA ASN A 132 -10.21 -3.26 7.00
C ASN A 132 -9.93 -3.94 5.65
N CYS A 133 -8.68 -4.37 5.43
CA CYS A 133 -8.27 -5.27 4.33
C CYS A 133 -8.42 -4.72 2.89
N GLU A 134 -8.58 -3.42 2.71
CA GLU A 134 -8.71 -2.81 1.38
C GLU A 134 -7.44 -3.02 0.55
N ASP A 135 -6.27 -2.95 1.19
CA ASP A 135 -4.97 -3.19 0.59
C ASP A 135 -4.71 -4.68 0.29
N ILE A 136 -5.18 -5.60 1.15
CA ILE A 136 -5.13 -7.05 0.92
C ILE A 136 -5.98 -7.38 -0.30
N ALA A 137 -7.20 -6.85 -0.38
CA ALA A 137 -8.08 -7.02 -1.53
C ALA A 137 -7.42 -6.50 -2.83
N MET A 138 -6.74 -5.36 -2.76
CA MET A 138 -5.98 -4.82 -3.91
C MET A 138 -4.84 -5.76 -4.32
N ASN A 139 -4.07 -6.32 -3.37
CA ASN A 139 -3.00 -7.27 -3.69
C ASN A 139 -3.55 -8.57 -4.29
N PHE A 140 -4.67 -9.10 -3.77
CA PHE A 140 -5.34 -10.27 -4.35
C PHE A 140 -5.77 -10.02 -5.79
N LEU A 141 -6.38 -8.85 -6.05
CA LEU A 141 -6.84 -8.45 -7.37
C LEU A 141 -5.69 -8.35 -8.37
N VAL A 142 -4.62 -7.62 -8.02
CA VAL A 142 -3.46 -7.44 -8.90
C VAL A 142 -2.74 -8.76 -9.15
N ALA A 143 -2.54 -9.58 -8.11
CA ALA A 143 -1.89 -10.88 -8.25
C ALA A 143 -2.74 -11.85 -9.09
N ASN A 144 -4.07 -11.81 -8.99
CA ASN A 144 -4.97 -12.61 -9.82
C ASN A 144 -4.89 -12.21 -11.29
N VAL A 145 -4.93 -10.90 -11.58
CA VAL A 145 -4.90 -10.39 -12.96
C VAL A 145 -3.57 -10.65 -13.64
N THR A 146 -2.46 -10.52 -12.91
CA THR A 146 -1.11 -10.55 -13.49
C THR A 146 -0.38 -11.88 -13.32
N GLY A 147 -0.77 -12.69 -12.33
CA GLY A 147 0.00 -13.85 -11.89
C GLY A 147 1.34 -13.51 -11.22
N LYS A 148 1.57 -12.25 -10.82
CA LYS A 148 2.87 -11.75 -10.34
C LYS A 148 2.80 -11.26 -8.89
N ALA A 149 3.92 -11.41 -8.18
CA ALA A 149 4.15 -10.83 -6.85
C ALA A 149 4.38 -9.31 -6.94
N PRO A 150 4.08 -8.54 -5.87
CA PRO A 150 4.39 -7.12 -5.81
C PRO A 150 5.91 -6.85 -5.75
N ILE A 151 6.32 -5.59 -5.91
CA ILE A 151 7.71 -5.16 -5.77
C ILE A 151 7.87 -4.33 -4.50
N LYS A 152 8.61 -4.85 -3.53
CA LYS A 152 9.08 -4.06 -2.38
C LYS A 152 10.23 -3.17 -2.82
N VAL A 153 10.18 -1.90 -2.44
CA VAL A 153 11.29 -0.95 -2.63
C VAL A 153 11.87 -0.52 -1.30
N THR A 154 13.20 -0.34 -1.25
CA THR A 154 13.95 0.19 -0.10
C THR A 154 13.86 -0.69 1.16
N PRO A 155 14.69 -0.49 2.21
CA PRO A 155 14.59 -1.30 3.44
C PRO A 155 13.41 -0.89 4.34
N ARG A 156 12.66 0.17 3.99
CA ARG A 156 11.67 0.81 4.88
C ARG A 156 10.60 -0.20 5.30
N LYS A 157 10.44 -0.41 6.60
CA LYS A 157 9.55 -1.46 7.13
C LYS A 157 8.23 -0.92 7.69
N LYS A 158 8.30 0.25 8.31
CA LYS A 158 7.17 0.99 8.89
C LYS A 158 7.43 2.47 8.68
N PHE A 159 6.37 3.25 8.56
CA PHE A 159 6.44 4.69 8.75
C PHE A 159 5.87 4.97 10.13
N LYS A 160 6.60 5.73 10.93
CA LYS A 160 6.08 6.20 12.21
C LYS A 160 5.55 7.60 12.00
N CYS A 161 4.46 7.93 12.68
CA CYS A 161 4.03 9.31 12.87
C CYS A 161 4.46 9.72 14.28
N PRO A 162 5.54 10.50 14.47
CA PRO A 162 6.00 10.90 15.80
C PRO A 162 4.99 11.78 16.55
N GLU A 163 4.15 12.50 15.80
CA GLU A 163 3.14 13.42 16.33
C GLU A 163 1.82 12.72 16.68
N CYS A 164 1.64 11.48 16.23
CA CYS A 164 0.46 10.66 16.49
C CYS A 164 0.63 9.91 17.82
N THR A 165 0.56 10.64 18.94
CA THR A 165 0.77 10.10 20.30
C THR A 165 -0.43 9.34 20.89
N ASN A 166 -1.62 9.45 20.29
CA ASN A 166 -2.89 8.97 20.86
C ASN A 166 -3.73 8.08 19.93
N VAL A 167 -3.18 7.63 18.80
CA VAL A 167 -3.87 6.63 17.98
C VAL A 167 -3.40 5.27 18.46
N GLU A 168 -4.28 4.48 19.09
CA GLU A 168 -4.07 3.05 19.24
C GLU A 168 -3.69 2.52 17.85
N MET A 169 -2.40 2.22 17.64
CA MET A 169 -1.93 1.87 16.31
C MET A 169 -2.70 0.62 15.89
N LEU A 170 -3.53 0.70 14.85
CA LEU A 170 -4.30 -0.45 14.34
C LEU A 170 -3.39 -1.67 14.11
N SER A 171 -2.15 -1.41 13.67
CA SER A 171 -1.12 -2.44 13.49
C SER A 171 -0.62 -3.14 14.76
N ALA A 172 -0.93 -2.62 15.95
CA ALA A 172 -0.63 -3.21 17.26
C ALA A 172 -1.85 -3.90 17.89
N ASP A 173 -3.03 -3.77 17.29
CA ASP A 173 -4.25 -4.43 17.74
C ASP A 173 -4.30 -5.88 17.23
N VAL A 174 -4.41 -6.81 18.17
CA VAL A 174 -4.49 -8.26 17.89
C VAL A 174 -5.78 -8.60 17.14
N ILE A 175 -6.89 -7.90 17.43
CA ILE A 175 -8.17 -8.09 16.74
C ILE A 175 -8.01 -7.69 15.28
N HIS A 176 -7.44 -6.51 15.02
CA HIS A 176 -7.13 -6.05 13.67
C HIS A 176 -6.25 -7.04 12.87
N MET A 177 -5.27 -7.68 13.50
CA MET A 177 -4.44 -8.72 12.84
C MET A 177 -5.21 -10.02 12.57
N ALA A 178 -6.11 -10.42 13.46
CA ALA A 178 -6.95 -11.60 13.29
C ALA A 178 -7.93 -11.42 12.13
N GLU A 179 -8.60 -10.26 12.06
CA GLU A 179 -9.49 -9.90 10.94
C GLU A 179 -8.77 -9.93 9.60
N ARG A 180 -7.52 -9.46 9.54
CA ARG A 180 -6.73 -9.54 8.29
C ARG A 180 -6.44 -10.97 7.86
N SER A 181 -6.28 -11.90 8.79
CA SER A 181 -6.17 -13.32 8.46
C SER A 181 -7.50 -13.87 7.92
N GLU A 182 -8.63 -13.45 8.49
CA GLU A 182 -9.97 -13.80 7.99
C GLU A 182 -10.19 -13.28 6.57
N CYS A 183 -9.81 -12.04 6.28
CA CYS A 183 -9.87 -11.46 4.94
C CYS A 183 -9.09 -12.31 3.92
N ILE A 184 -7.87 -12.75 4.23
CA ILE A 184 -7.07 -13.60 3.32
C ILE A 184 -7.80 -14.90 3.02
N ASN A 185 -8.36 -15.56 4.05
CA ASN A 185 -9.09 -16.82 3.85
C ASN A 185 -10.35 -16.62 3.00
N ARG A 186 -11.17 -15.61 3.34
CA ARG A 186 -12.38 -15.28 2.58
C ARG A 186 -12.07 -14.94 1.13
N PHE A 187 -11.06 -14.11 0.88
CA PHE A 187 -10.72 -13.70 -0.48
C PHE A 187 -10.20 -14.90 -1.27
N ALA A 188 -9.36 -15.76 -0.67
CA ALA A 188 -8.91 -17.00 -1.31
C ALA A 188 -10.07 -17.95 -1.64
N GLU A 189 -11.10 -18.04 -0.80
CA GLU A 189 -12.32 -18.80 -1.07
C GLU A 189 -13.09 -18.23 -2.26
N ILE A 190 -13.32 -16.90 -2.30
CA ILE A 190 -14.05 -16.22 -3.37
C ILE A 190 -13.32 -16.34 -4.71
N TYR A 191 -11.99 -16.20 -4.72
CA TYR A 191 -11.17 -16.42 -5.91
C TYR A 191 -11.04 -17.91 -6.28
N GLY A 192 -11.37 -18.83 -5.37
CA GLY A 192 -11.21 -20.28 -5.53
C GLY A 192 -9.76 -20.78 -5.43
N VAL A 193 -8.80 -19.89 -5.21
CA VAL A 193 -7.36 -20.19 -5.10
C VAL A 193 -6.64 -19.07 -4.34
N MET A 194 -5.50 -19.38 -3.73
CA MET A 194 -4.58 -18.36 -3.23
C MET A 194 -3.91 -17.62 -4.39
N THR A 195 -4.31 -16.37 -4.62
CA THR A 195 -3.79 -15.57 -5.74
C THR A 195 -2.45 -14.90 -5.40
N LEU A 196 -2.23 -14.57 -4.12
CA LEU A 196 -0.99 -13.93 -3.65
C LEU A 196 0.23 -14.78 -3.99
N LYS A 197 1.29 -14.11 -4.45
CA LYS A 197 2.56 -14.75 -4.83
C LYS A 197 3.67 -14.26 -3.93
N THR A 198 4.40 -15.20 -3.36
CA THR A 198 5.55 -14.91 -2.51
C THR A 198 6.78 -14.57 -3.34
N VAL A 199 7.60 -13.67 -2.84
CA VAL A 199 8.87 -13.25 -3.45
C VAL A 199 9.90 -12.90 -2.36
N GLU A 200 11.17 -13.15 -2.66
CA GLU A 200 12.30 -13.00 -1.73
C GLU A 200 13.31 -11.93 -2.18
N PHE A 201 12.81 -10.85 -2.80
CA PHE A 201 13.66 -9.72 -3.18
C PHE A 201 12.99 -8.39 -2.91
N ARG A 202 13.82 -7.34 -2.86
CA ARG A 202 13.40 -5.95 -2.95
C ARG A 202 14.28 -5.19 -3.94
N ALA A 203 13.77 -4.10 -4.47
CA ALA A 203 14.55 -3.16 -5.27
C ALA A 203 15.16 -2.08 -4.37
N ASP A 204 16.47 -1.90 -4.48
CA ASP A 204 17.24 -0.81 -3.87
C ASP A 204 17.97 -0.05 -4.99
N PRO A 205 18.29 1.25 -4.83
CA PRO A 205 19.20 1.93 -5.74
C PRO A 205 20.52 1.17 -5.90
N VAL A 206 21.14 1.20 -7.08
CA VAL A 206 22.35 0.41 -7.38
C VAL A 206 23.48 0.61 -6.36
N LEU A 207 23.70 1.85 -5.91
CA LEU A 207 24.76 2.20 -4.95
C LEU A 207 24.26 2.26 -3.49
N TYR A 208 23.10 1.66 -3.21
CA TYR A 208 22.53 1.60 -1.88
C TYR A 208 23.42 0.78 -0.95
N LYS A 209 23.82 1.36 0.19
CA LYS A 209 24.80 0.79 1.15
C LYS A 209 26.20 0.49 0.62
N ASP A 210 26.48 0.75 -0.66
CA ASP A 210 27.84 0.67 -1.18
C ASP A 210 28.74 1.72 -0.51
N ASN A 211 29.99 1.33 -0.25
CA ASN A 211 31.04 2.22 0.22
C ASN A 211 31.49 3.13 -0.93
N PHE A 212 30.68 4.15 -1.23
CA PHE A 212 30.86 5.06 -2.34
C PHE A 212 30.51 6.50 -1.90
N PRO A 213 31.16 7.55 -2.42
CA PRO A 213 30.89 8.91 -2.02
C PRO A 213 29.42 9.33 -2.22
N GLU A 214 28.77 9.84 -1.17
CA GLU A 214 27.35 10.23 -1.19
C GLU A 214 27.02 11.23 -2.30
N LYS A 215 27.87 12.24 -2.51
CA LYS A 215 27.69 13.23 -3.57
C LYS A 215 27.57 12.65 -4.99
N LEU A 216 27.99 11.39 -5.19
CA LEU A 216 27.91 10.68 -6.47
C LEU A 216 26.77 9.66 -6.53
N LYS A 217 26.10 9.38 -5.40
CA LYS A 217 24.89 8.55 -5.39
C LYS A 217 23.70 9.42 -5.79
N ARG A 218 22.80 8.84 -6.58
CA ARG A 218 21.60 9.52 -7.07
C ARG A 218 20.55 9.73 -5.97
N PHE A 219 20.36 8.72 -5.13
CA PHE A 219 19.35 8.69 -4.07
C PHE A 219 20.04 8.58 -2.70
N ASN A 220 20.42 9.72 -2.15
CA ASN A 220 21.17 9.82 -0.89
C ASN A 220 20.29 9.66 0.34
N ASN A 221 19.01 10.02 0.21
CA ASN A 221 18.06 10.04 1.32
C ASN A 221 17.19 8.77 1.35
N VAL A 222 17.55 7.72 0.60
CA VAL A 222 16.84 6.43 0.69
C VAL A 222 17.22 5.73 1.98
N GLY A 223 16.21 5.48 2.83
CA GLY A 223 16.41 4.88 4.15
C GLY A 223 17.01 5.82 5.20
N SER A 224 17.18 7.11 4.89
CA SER A 224 17.42 8.13 5.92
C SER A 224 16.06 8.49 6.53
N LEU A 225 15.83 8.11 7.80
CA LEU A 225 14.83 8.60 8.78
C LEU A 225 14.56 7.52 9.84
#